data_AF-A0A4Q3AZQ0-F1
#
_entry.id   AF-A0A4Q3AZQ0-F1
#
_cell.length_a   1.000
_cell.length_b   1.000
_cell.length_c   1.000
_cell.angle_alpha   90.00
_cell.angle_beta   90.00
_cell.angle_gamma   90.00
#
_symmetry.space_group_name_H-M   'P 1'
#
loop_
_entity.id
_entity.type
_entity.pdbx_description
1 polymer ?
#
loop_
_entity_poly.entity_id
_entity_poly.type
_entity_poly.pdbx_seq_one_letter_code
_entity_poly.pdbx_strand_id
1 'polypeptide(L)' 'MLYPENCLERLGFNEVKQLIYKHCLSPMGQQMVGKMQVMNKFDQINKFLRQTTEFKSILQNQEPLQ' A
#
# COMPACT_ATOMS: atom_id res chain seq x y z
N MET A 1 -17.32 -11.69 3.59
CA MET A 1 -15.85 -11.83 3.59
C MET A 1 -15.53 -13.12 4.34
N LEU A 2 -14.67 -14.01 3.83
CA LEU A 2 -14.34 -15.30 4.49
C LEU A 2 -13.39 -15.14 5.70
N TYR A 3 -12.99 -13.92 6.01
CA TYR A 3 -12.02 -13.60 7.06
C TYR A 3 -12.73 -12.92 8.24
N PRO A 4 -12.40 -13.29 9.50
CA PRO A 4 -12.94 -12.64 10.68
C PRO A 4 -12.57 -11.14 10.71
N GLU A 5 -13.41 -10.31 11.34
CA GLU A 5 -13.24 -8.85 11.39
C GLU A 5 -11.86 -8.42 11.91
N ASN A 6 -11.30 -9.21 12.84
CA ASN A 6 -9.98 -8.97 13.44
C ASN A 6 -8.79 -9.37 12.56
N CYS A 7 -9.01 -9.92 11.37
CA CYS A 7 -7.91 -10.27 10.46
C CYS A 7 -7.07 -9.03 10.08
N LEU A 8 -7.71 -7.87 9.91
CA LEU A 8 -7.01 -6.65 9.48
C LEU A 8 -6.03 -6.15 10.53
N GLU A 9 -6.44 -6.22 11.79
CA GLU A 9 -5.61 -5.84 12.93
C GLU A 9 -4.47 -6.85 13.11
N ARG A 10 -4.77 -8.15 13.03
CA ARG A 10 -3.75 -9.20 13.13
C ARG A 10 -2.74 -9.21 11.98
N LEU A 11 -3.11 -8.67 10.81
CA LEU A 11 -2.22 -8.50 9.66
C LEU A 11 -1.32 -7.27 9.76
N GLY A 12 -1.51 -6.41 10.77
CA GLY A 12 -0.72 -5.18 10.93
C GLY A 12 -1.02 -4.11 9.86
N PHE A 13 -2.15 -4.21 9.16
CA PHE A 13 -2.48 -3.27 8.07
C PHE A 13 -2.54 -1.81 8.57
N ASN A 14 -3.10 -1.61 9.76
CA ASN A 14 -3.17 -0.29 10.38
C ASN A 14 -1.77 0.27 10.72
N GLU A 15 -0.84 -0.56 11.16
CA GLU A 15 0.52 -0.14 11.48
C GLU A 15 1.25 0.35 10.22
N VAL A 16 1.17 -0.43 9.14
CA VAL A 16 1.73 -0.05 7.83
C VAL A 16 1.09 1.24 7.32
N LYS A 17 -0.23 1.36 7.40
CA LYS A 17 -0.95 2.59 7.00
C LYS A 17 -0.47 3.81 7.79
N GLN A 18 -0.26 3.68 9.10
CA GLN A 18 0.25 4.75 9.95
C GLN A 18 1.70 5.13 9.62
N LEU A 19 2.55 4.15 9.32
CA LEU A 19 3.92 4.40 8.87
C LEU A 19 3.95 5.19 7.57
N ILE A 20 3.19 4.77 6.56
CA ILE A 20 3.11 5.47 5.26
C ILE A 20 2.56 6.88 5.47
N TYR A 21 1.54 7.06 6.31
CA TYR A 21 0.97 8.37 6.61
C TYR A 21 2.02 9.34 7.18
N LYS A 22 2.86 8.87 8.11
CA LYS A 22 3.95 9.68 8.70
C LYS A 22 5.05 10.03 7.70
N HIS A 23 5.27 9.19 6.69
CA HIS A 23 6.27 9.44 5.63
C HIS A 23 5.74 10.27 4.45
N CYS A 24 4.46 10.65 4.45
CA CYS A 24 3.91 11.50 3.40
C CYS A 24 4.51 12.92 3.45
N LEU A 25 4.98 13.40 2.30
CA LEU A 25 5.60 14.74 2.18
C LEU A 25 4.57 15.88 2.08
N SER A 26 3.29 15.56 1.83
CA SER A 26 2.24 16.56 1.66
C SER A 26 0.93 16.15 2.33
N PRO A 27 0.08 17.13 2.71
CA PRO A 27 -1.26 16.87 3.24
C PRO A 27 -2.14 16.09 2.25
N MET A 28 -1.95 16.30 0.94
CA MET A 28 -2.65 15.55 -0.10
C MET A 28 -2.28 14.05 -0.06
N GLY A 29 -1.00 13.72 0.13
CA GLY A 29 -0.56 12.33 0.29
C GLY A 29 -1.16 11.68 1.53
N GLN A 30 -1.19 12.41 2.65
CA GLN A 30 -1.84 11.97 3.89
C GLN A 30 -3.34 11.66 3.68
N GLN A 31 -4.07 12.51 2.95
CA GLN A 31 -5.47 12.28 2.61
C GLN A 31 -5.66 11.04 1.72
N MET A 32 -4.77 10.78 0.77
CA MET A 32 -4.79 9.57 -0.05
C MET A 32 -4.57 8.31 0.80
N VAL A 33 -3.57 8.33 1.68
CA VAL A 33 -3.32 7.22 2.62
C VAL A 33 -4.52 6.98 3.53
N GLY A 34 -5.16 8.05 4.04
CA GLY A 34 -6.36 7.95 4.86
C GLY A 34 -7.49 7.15 4.21
N LYS A 35 -7.62 7.24 2.88
CA LYS A 35 -8.63 6.51 2.08
C LYS A 35 -8.26 5.07 1.75
N MET A 36 -7.05 4.60 2.09
CA MET A 36 -6.65 3.21 1.85
C MET A 36 -7.54 2.24 2.63
N GLN A 37 -8.01 1.21 1.92
CA GLN A 37 -8.82 0.11 2.43
C GLN A 37 -8.16 -1.22 2.07
N VAL A 38 -8.44 -2.25 2.86
CA VAL A 38 -7.95 -3.58 2.56
C VAL A 38 -8.67 -4.13 1.35
N MET A 39 -7.88 -4.75 0.46
CA MET A 39 -8.38 -5.40 -0.73
C MET A 39 -8.49 -6.90 -0.49
N ASN A 40 -9.45 -7.53 -1.15
CA ASN A 40 -9.68 -8.98 -1.06
C ASN A 40 -9.59 -9.69 -2.43
N LYS A 41 -9.35 -8.95 -3.52
CA LYS A 41 -9.19 -9.49 -4.87
C LYS A 41 -7.72 -9.74 -5.16
N PHE A 42 -7.32 -11.02 -5.18
CA PHE A 42 -5.94 -11.45 -5.35
C PHE A 42 -5.25 -10.82 -6.57
N ASP A 43 -5.86 -10.87 -7.75
CA ASP A 43 -5.25 -10.32 -8.97
C ASP A 43 -4.93 -8.83 -8.86
N GLN A 44 -5.80 -8.08 -8.19
CA GLN A 44 -5.62 -6.65 -8.02
C GLN A 44 -4.53 -6.34 -6.98
N ILE A 45 -4.47 -7.12 -5.90
CA ILE A 45 -3.40 -7.04 -4.89
C ILE A 45 -2.05 -7.33 -5.55
N ASN A 46 -1.94 -8.43 -6.29
CA ASN A 46 -0.72 -8.84 -6.99
C ASN A 46 -0.27 -7.77 -7.99
N LYS A 47 -1.21 -7.19 -8.77
CA LYS A 47 -0.92 -6.09 -9.69
C LYS A 47 -0.32 -4.87 -8.97
N PHE A 48 -0.96 -4.39 -7.89
CA PHE A 48 -0.47 -3.22 -7.18
C PHE A 48 0.85 -3.44 -6.46
N LEU A 49 1.09 -4.65 -5.93
CA LEU A 49 2.39 -5.00 -5.35
C LEU A 49 3.51 -4.97 -6.39
N ARG A 50 3.27 -5.49 -7.60
CA ARG A 50 4.23 -5.43 -8.72
C ARG A 50 4.52 -3.99 -9.12
N GLN A 51 3.48 -3.19 -9.35
CA GLN A 51 3.63 -1.77 -9.71
C GLN A 51 4.38 -0.97 -8.64
N THR A 52 4.11 -1.24 -7.35
CA THR A 52 4.83 -0.59 -6.24
C THR A 52 6.30 -1.00 -6.20
N THR A 53 6.60 -2.27 -6.47
CA THR A 53 7.97 -2.78 -6.51
C THR A 53 8.75 -2.18 -7.67
N GLU A 54 8.14 -2.12 -8.85
CA GLU A 54 8.71 -1.49 -10.04
C GLU A 54 8.97 -0.01 -9.78
N PHE A 55 7.98 0.73 -9.27
CA PHE A 55 8.14 2.15 -8.94
C PHE A 55 9.27 2.38 -7.92
N LYS A 56 9.39 1.52 -6.92
CA LYS A 56 10.52 1.57 -5.98
C LYS A 56 11.85 1.34 -6.70
N SER A 57 11.94 0.37 -7.60
CA SER A 57 13.16 0.10 -8.38
C SER A 57 13.55 1.31 -9.22
N ILE A 58 12.58 1.94 -9.89
CA ILE A 58 12.80 3.16 -10.68
C ILE A 58 13.38 4.28 -9.81
N LEU A 59 12.82 4.50 -8.62
CA LEU A 59 13.31 5.53 -7.71
C LEU A 59 14.72 5.25 -7.17
N GLN A 60 15.08 3.98 -6.98
CA GLN A 60 16.37 3.58 -6.40
C GLN A 60 17.49 3.40 -7.43
N ASN A 61 17.14 2.88 -8.61
CA ASN A 61 18.09 2.40 -9.62
C ASN A 61 18.03 3.19 -10.93
N GLN A 62 17.11 4.17 -11.07
CA GLN A 62 16.87 4.92 -12.31
C GLN A 62 16.52 4.02 -13.51
N GLU A 63 15.94 2.85 -13.25
CA GLU A 63 15.52 1.91 -14.30
C GLU A 63 14.33 2.48 -15.09
N PRO A 64 14.21 2.15 -16.39
CA PRO A 64 13.05 2.53 -17.19
C PRO A 64 11.79 1.75 -16.78
N LEU A 65 10.61 2.35 -16.96
CA LEU A 65 9.29 1.73 -16.78
C LEU A 65 9.19 0.50 -17.71
N GLN A 66 8.82 -0.68 -17.19
CA GLN A 66 8.75 -1.94 -17.96
C GLN A 66 7.34 -2.51 -18.09
#